data_AF-A0A9E3ULT5-F1
#
_entry.id   AF-A0A9E3ULT5-F1
#
_cell.length_a   1.000
_cell.length_b   1.000
_cell.length_c   1.000
_cell.angle_alpha   90.00
_cell.angle_beta   90.00
_cell.angle_gamma   90.00
#
_symmetry.space_group_name_H-M   'P 1'
#
loop_
_entity.id
_entity.type
_entity.pdbx_description
1 polymer ?
#
loop_
_entity_poly.entity_id
_entity_poly.type
_entity_poly.pdbx_seq_one_letter_code
_entity_poly.pdbx_strand_id
1 'polypeptide(L)'
;MVTITKEAEGYLEALADELTISPARYEQAVARYESLGKWLHRDASKVKQYDPQVYSQGSFRLGTVIKPEDENGQYDIDSVCELTALKKEQLTQYALKELLRVEIEAYRTAQAMVKPLGEGRRCWTLEYADGAQFHMDIVPALPNGASTRLLLESRGLDAQWAGTAIAITDNKHPLFYQPTTEWPRSNPKGYANWFRSRMAVAFARKRRKLAEAAQASVESIPEYRVVTPLQQAIMILKRHRDQMFAERKDVKPISVILTTLSAHAYEGEETIGQALVSILANMHRFIDFDGVRSYIPNPSDPLENFADKWADHPERRAAFFEWLEAARRDFFYAAQVTSRQMITDSVAPRIGRGLAERARDRAAPKPASSLLRPATAASAAAAAPTFPAAARVPGKPAGFGGR
;
A
#
# COMPACT_ATOMS: atom_id res chain seq x y z
N MET A 1 -12.70 -15.05 -25.87
CA MET A 1 -12.79 -14.96 -24.41
C MET A 1 -12.00 -16.12 -23.83
N VAL A 2 -10.97 -15.87 -23.02
CA VAL A 2 -10.15 -16.96 -22.44
C VAL A 2 -10.97 -17.59 -21.31
N THR A 3 -11.36 -18.85 -21.47
CA THR A 3 -12.04 -19.61 -20.41
C THR A 3 -11.02 -20.09 -19.41
N ILE A 4 -11.28 -19.83 -18.12
CA ILE A 4 -10.34 -20.13 -17.04
C ILE A 4 -10.69 -21.47 -16.40
N THR A 5 -9.69 -22.31 -16.21
CA THR A 5 -9.86 -23.61 -15.54
C THR A 5 -10.08 -23.43 -14.04
N LYS A 6 -10.75 -24.40 -13.40
CA LYS A 6 -10.94 -24.37 -11.94
C LYS A 6 -9.61 -24.50 -11.20
N GLU A 7 -8.68 -25.26 -11.77
CA GLU A 7 -7.33 -25.45 -11.24
C GLU A 7 -6.53 -24.14 -11.28
N ALA A 8 -6.66 -23.36 -12.36
CA ALA A 8 -6.04 -22.04 -12.46
C ALA A 8 -6.62 -21.05 -11.43
N GLU A 9 -7.94 -20.99 -11.27
CA GLU A 9 -8.56 -20.16 -10.23
C GLU A 9 -8.08 -20.53 -8.83
N GLY A 10 -8.13 -21.81 -8.46
CA GLY A 10 -7.67 -22.27 -7.15
C GLY A 10 -6.18 -22.01 -6.91
N TYR A 11 -5.34 -22.10 -7.95
CA TYR A 11 -3.93 -21.73 -7.87
C TYR A 11 -3.74 -20.22 -7.62
N LEU A 12 -4.47 -19.38 -8.34
CA LEU A 12 -4.38 -17.91 -8.21
C LEU A 12 -4.91 -17.42 -6.86
N GLU A 13 -5.94 -18.06 -6.31
CA GLU A 13 -6.40 -17.84 -4.93
C GLU A 13 -5.30 -18.16 -3.92
N ALA A 14 -4.69 -19.35 -4.04
CA ALA A 14 -3.57 -19.75 -3.18
C ALA A 14 -2.37 -18.81 -3.29
N LEU A 15 -2.07 -18.32 -4.51
CA LEU A 15 -0.99 -17.37 -4.74
C LEU A 15 -1.28 -16.01 -4.10
N ALA A 16 -2.51 -15.50 -4.24
CA ALA A 16 -2.92 -14.26 -3.59
C ALA A 16 -2.85 -14.36 -2.05
N ASP A 17 -3.24 -15.49 -1.48
CA ASP A 17 -3.13 -15.76 -0.03
C ASP A 17 -1.66 -15.73 0.45
N GLU A 18 -0.75 -16.33 -0.31
CA GLU A 18 0.68 -16.30 0.01
C GLU A 18 1.25 -14.87 -0.04
N LEU A 19 0.76 -14.02 -0.95
CA LEU A 19 1.15 -12.62 -1.06
C LEU A 19 0.53 -11.70 0.00
N THR A 20 -0.58 -12.13 0.62
CA THR A 20 -1.37 -11.30 1.54
C THR A 20 -0.62 -11.05 2.85
N ILE A 21 -0.58 -9.79 3.29
CA ILE A 21 -0.06 -9.40 4.61
C ILE A 21 -0.93 -10.00 5.72
N SER A 22 -0.31 -10.46 6.82
CA SER A 22 -1.10 -11.00 7.93
C SER A 22 -1.88 -9.89 8.65
N PRO A 23 -3.03 -10.19 9.29
CA PRO A 23 -3.80 -9.21 10.06
C PRO A 23 -2.96 -8.51 11.14
N ALA A 24 -2.12 -9.27 11.86
CA ALA A 24 -1.22 -8.71 12.87
C ALA A 24 -0.21 -7.72 12.27
N ARG A 25 0.33 -7.99 11.08
CA ARG A 25 1.24 -7.07 10.39
C ARG A 25 0.52 -5.82 9.88
N TYR A 26 -0.72 -5.96 9.41
CA TYR A 26 -1.56 -4.82 9.04
C TYR A 26 -1.85 -3.92 10.25
N GLU A 27 -2.27 -4.50 11.37
CA GLU A 27 -2.55 -3.77 12.63
C GLU A 27 -1.29 -3.07 13.17
N GLN A 28 -0.12 -3.72 13.07
CA GLN A 28 1.16 -3.09 13.39
C GLN A 28 1.42 -1.85 12.53
N ALA A 29 1.18 -1.92 11.22
CA ALA A 29 1.36 -0.78 10.31
C ALA A 29 0.40 0.37 10.65
N VAL A 30 -0.86 0.05 10.98
CA VAL A 30 -1.86 1.02 11.45
C VAL A 30 -1.38 1.74 12.71
N ALA A 31 -0.93 0.97 13.70
CA ALA A 31 -0.44 1.52 14.96
C ALA A 31 0.78 2.45 14.78
N ARG A 32 1.59 2.29 13.72
CA ARG A 32 2.76 3.15 13.48
C ARG A 32 2.38 4.58 13.11
N TYR A 33 1.52 4.76 12.09
CA TYR A 33 1.13 6.12 11.69
C TYR A 33 0.18 6.76 12.69
N GLU A 34 -0.64 5.98 13.40
CA GLU A 34 -1.46 6.48 14.51
C GLU A 34 -0.61 6.95 15.70
N SER A 35 0.47 6.23 16.01
CA SER A 35 1.43 6.63 17.04
C SER A 35 2.07 7.97 16.71
N LEU A 36 2.49 8.17 15.46
CA LEU A 36 2.99 9.47 14.99
C LEU A 36 1.90 10.55 15.08
N GLY A 37 0.67 10.26 14.65
CA GLY A 37 -0.45 11.19 14.77
C GLY A 37 -0.69 11.64 16.22
N LYS A 38 -0.70 10.70 17.18
CA LYS A 38 -0.79 11.02 18.62
C LYS A 38 0.39 11.85 19.11
N TRP A 39 1.60 11.54 18.66
CA TRP A 39 2.81 12.29 19.01
C TRP A 39 2.72 13.76 18.61
N LEU A 40 2.18 14.08 17.43
CA LEU A 40 2.03 15.44 16.94
C LEU A 40 0.99 16.27 17.71
N HIS A 41 0.17 15.65 18.57
CA HIS A 41 -0.84 16.32 19.40
C HIS A 41 -0.38 16.64 20.83
N ARG A 42 0.85 16.27 21.21
CA ARG A 42 1.41 16.61 22.53
C ARG A 42 1.59 18.13 22.69
N ASP A 43 1.53 18.63 23.92
CA ASP A 43 1.61 20.07 24.20
C ASP A 43 2.92 20.73 23.70
N ALA A 44 4.02 19.97 23.72
CA ALA A 44 5.31 20.44 23.23
C ALA A 44 5.44 20.43 21.69
N SER A 45 4.45 19.93 20.95
CA SER A 45 4.52 19.87 19.49
C SER A 45 4.34 21.25 18.88
N LYS A 46 5.26 21.64 18.01
CA LYS A 46 5.19 22.89 17.25
C LYS A 46 4.07 22.90 16.21
N VAL A 47 3.59 21.71 15.82
CA VAL A 47 2.54 21.57 14.80
C VAL A 47 1.15 21.33 15.38
N LYS A 48 1.00 21.13 16.70
CA LYS A 48 -0.30 20.89 17.35
C LYS A 48 -1.33 21.97 16.98
N GLN A 49 -0.92 23.23 16.97
CA GLN A 49 -1.77 24.38 16.62
C GLN A 49 -2.30 24.35 15.18
N TYR A 50 -1.71 23.54 14.31
CA TYR A 50 -2.09 23.41 12.91
C TYR A 50 -2.99 22.20 12.63
N ASP A 51 -3.51 21.55 13.68
CA ASP A 51 -4.40 20.38 13.62
C ASP A 51 -3.84 19.26 12.70
N PRO A 52 -2.73 18.61 13.11
CA PRO A 52 -2.01 17.66 12.26
C PRO A 52 -2.80 16.36 12.05
N GLN A 53 -3.19 16.07 10.82
CA GLN A 53 -3.87 14.84 10.44
C GLN A 53 -2.90 13.87 9.75
N VAL A 54 -2.63 12.73 10.40
CA VAL A 54 -1.76 11.67 9.86
C VAL A 54 -2.59 10.49 9.37
N TYR A 55 -2.41 10.11 8.10
CA TYR A 55 -3.14 8.99 7.51
C TYR A 55 -2.31 8.24 6.48
N SER A 56 -2.59 6.94 6.32
CA SER A 56 -1.97 6.11 5.29
C SER A 56 -2.47 6.47 3.88
N GLN A 57 -1.58 6.32 2.92
CA GLN A 57 -1.82 6.37 1.48
C GLN A 57 -1.24 5.12 0.80
N GLY A 58 -1.13 5.13 -0.53
CA GLY A 58 -0.44 4.10 -1.27
C GLY A 58 -1.04 2.70 -1.09
N SER A 59 -0.18 1.68 -1.10
CA SER A 59 -0.63 0.28 -1.19
C SER A 59 -1.42 -0.20 0.04
N PHE A 60 -1.11 0.32 1.24
CA PHE A 60 -1.86 0.04 2.46
C PHE A 60 -3.29 0.58 2.38
N ARG A 61 -3.46 1.83 1.94
CA ARG A 61 -4.79 2.45 1.81
C ARG A 61 -5.66 1.76 0.76
N LEU A 62 -5.05 1.25 -0.30
CA LEU A 62 -5.72 0.56 -1.41
C LEU A 62 -5.95 -0.94 -1.12
N GLY A 63 -5.38 -1.49 -0.05
CA GLY A 63 -5.42 -2.93 0.24
C GLY A 63 -4.71 -3.78 -0.82
N THR A 64 -3.63 -3.24 -1.41
CA THR A 64 -2.81 -3.92 -2.44
C THR A 64 -1.35 -4.09 -2.00
N VAL A 65 -1.09 -3.95 -0.69
CA VAL A 65 0.22 -4.25 -0.10
C VAL A 65 0.54 -5.74 -0.28
N ILE A 66 1.79 -6.04 -0.63
CA ILE A 66 2.28 -7.42 -0.78
C ILE A 66 3.42 -7.65 0.20
N LYS A 67 3.58 -8.91 0.63
CA LYS A 67 4.77 -9.31 1.39
C LYS A 67 6.04 -8.95 0.60
N PRO A 68 7.12 -8.47 1.25
CA PRO A 68 8.42 -8.33 0.61
C PRO A 68 8.91 -9.65 0.00
N GLU A 69 9.87 -9.56 -0.92
CA GLU A 69 10.46 -10.75 -1.57
C GLU A 69 11.36 -11.53 -0.62
N ASP A 70 12.11 -10.78 0.18
CA ASP A 70 13.08 -11.22 1.17
C ASP A 70 12.42 -11.30 2.56
N GLU A 71 12.80 -12.31 3.36
CA GLU A 71 12.38 -12.46 4.76
C GLU A 71 12.86 -11.31 5.66
N ASN A 72 13.87 -10.55 5.25
CA ASN A 72 14.36 -9.31 5.87
C ASN A 72 13.86 -8.05 5.15
N GLY A 73 13.08 -8.21 4.08
CA GLY A 73 12.51 -7.10 3.33
C GLY A 73 11.57 -6.26 4.20
N GLN A 74 11.41 -4.99 3.85
CA GLN A 74 10.58 -4.05 4.60
C GLN A 74 9.27 -3.75 3.87
N TYR A 75 8.18 -3.62 4.63
CA TYR A 75 6.92 -3.07 4.15
C TYR A 75 7.01 -1.54 4.11
N ASP A 76 6.53 -0.97 3.02
CA ASP A 76 6.46 0.47 2.80
C ASP A 76 5.13 1.02 3.32
N ILE A 77 5.20 1.85 4.37
CA ILE A 77 4.05 2.60 4.89
C ILE A 77 4.12 4.02 4.35
N ASP A 78 3.45 4.25 3.23
CA ASP A 78 3.23 5.61 2.75
C ASP A 78 2.20 6.33 3.63
N SER A 79 2.58 7.48 4.20
CA SER A 79 1.73 8.33 5.03
C SER A 79 1.77 9.79 4.58
N VAL A 80 0.68 10.50 4.86
CA VAL A 80 0.61 11.95 4.72
C VAL A 80 0.43 12.55 6.10
N CYS A 81 1.14 13.66 6.36
CA CYS A 81 0.88 14.54 7.49
C CYS A 81 0.31 15.86 6.94
N GLU A 82 -1.01 15.98 7.02
CA GLU A 82 -1.77 17.15 6.55
C GLU A 82 -1.97 18.13 7.72
N LEU A 83 -1.40 19.33 7.64
CA LEU A 83 -1.62 20.40 8.64
C LEU A 83 -2.83 21.23 8.22
N THR A 84 -4.02 20.88 8.72
CA THR A 84 -5.30 21.37 8.17
C THR A 84 -5.57 22.85 8.44
N ALA A 85 -5.00 23.40 9.52
CA ALA A 85 -5.16 24.81 9.88
C ALA A 85 -4.03 25.71 9.35
N LEU A 86 -3.11 25.18 8.53
CA LEU A 86 -2.01 25.93 7.93
C LEU A 86 -2.22 26.11 6.42
N LYS A 87 -1.91 27.30 5.91
CA LYS A 87 -2.09 27.67 4.49
C LYS A 87 -0.76 27.96 3.80
N LYS A 88 -0.74 27.82 2.47
CA LYS A 88 0.45 27.99 1.62
C LYS A 88 1.05 29.40 1.71
N GLU A 89 0.24 30.40 2.00
CA GLU A 89 0.68 31.81 2.08
C GLU A 89 1.50 32.08 3.34
N GLN A 90 1.47 31.19 4.34
CA GLN A 90 2.11 31.39 5.63
C GLN A 90 3.56 30.92 5.68
N LEU A 91 3.99 30.08 4.73
CA LEU A 91 5.31 29.45 4.74
C LEU A 91 5.73 28.94 3.37
N THR A 92 7.03 28.64 3.24
CA THR A 92 7.58 28.00 2.04
C THR A 92 7.46 26.48 2.14
N GLN A 93 7.63 25.79 1.02
CA GLN A 93 7.70 24.31 1.03
C GLN A 93 8.83 23.81 1.93
N TYR A 94 9.99 24.46 1.87
CA TYR A 94 11.12 24.19 2.76
C TYR A 94 10.73 24.31 4.24
N ALA A 95 10.10 25.42 4.62
CA ALA A 95 9.70 25.66 6.00
C ALA A 95 8.70 24.61 6.50
N LEU A 96 7.74 24.17 5.66
CA LEU A 96 6.82 23.09 6.03
C LEU A 96 7.57 21.77 6.23
N LYS A 97 8.48 21.45 5.30
CA LYS A 97 9.26 20.23 5.34
C LYS A 97 10.13 20.18 6.60
N GLU A 98 10.81 21.27 6.94
CA GLU A 98 11.63 21.40 8.15
C GLU A 98 10.82 21.38 9.45
N LEU A 99 9.66 22.04 9.46
CA LEU A 99 8.76 22.05 10.62
C LEU A 99 8.36 20.61 11.00
N LEU A 100 8.02 19.81 10.00
CA LEU A 100 7.68 18.40 10.23
C LEU A 100 8.92 17.56 10.56
N ARG A 101 10.09 17.84 9.95
CA ARG A 101 11.36 17.16 10.25
C ARG A 101 11.68 17.20 11.74
N VAL A 102 11.58 18.37 12.36
CA VAL A 102 11.89 18.56 13.79
C VAL A 102 11.00 17.69 14.68
N GLU A 103 9.72 17.59 14.34
CA GLU A 103 8.74 16.79 15.09
C GLU A 103 8.97 15.29 14.93
N ILE A 104 9.30 14.85 13.71
CA ILE A 104 9.63 13.45 13.41
C ILE A 104 10.96 13.05 14.06
N GLU A 105 11.95 13.94 14.10
CA GLU A 105 13.23 13.67 14.76
C GLU A 105 13.06 13.55 16.29
N ALA A 106 12.20 14.38 16.87
CA ALA A 106 11.82 14.27 18.28
C ALA A 106 11.08 12.94 18.55
N TYR A 107 10.18 12.53 17.66
CA TYR A 107 9.51 11.23 17.73
C TYR A 107 10.50 10.07 17.67
N ARG A 108 11.42 10.09 16.69
CA ARG A 108 12.48 9.08 16.49
C ARG A 108 13.29 8.89 17.77
N THR A 109 13.71 9.99 18.38
CA THR A 109 14.47 10.00 19.63
C THR A 109 13.65 9.42 20.78
N ALA A 110 12.40 9.86 20.95
CA ALA A 110 11.52 9.39 22.02
C ALA A 110 11.14 7.90 21.90
N GLN A 111 11.11 7.37 20.68
CA GLN A 111 10.87 5.95 20.41
C GLN A 111 12.16 5.11 20.37
N ALA A 112 13.31 5.69 20.74
CA ALA A 112 14.62 5.03 20.70
C ALA A 112 14.95 4.38 19.34
N MET A 113 14.51 4.99 18.24
CA MET A 113 14.78 4.50 16.89
C MET A 113 16.23 4.83 16.52
N VAL A 114 17.04 3.79 16.28
CA VAL A 114 18.49 3.95 16.07
C VAL A 114 18.84 4.50 14.69
N LYS A 115 18.12 4.07 13.65
CA LYS A 115 18.38 4.48 12.27
C LYS A 115 18.07 5.98 12.10
N PRO A 116 18.88 6.71 11.32
CA PRO A 116 18.68 8.15 11.11
C PRO A 116 17.40 8.41 10.32
N LEU A 117 16.85 9.63 10.48
CA LEU A 117 15.76 10.10 9.63
C LEU A 117 16.28 10.33 8.20
N GLY A 118 15.69 9.65 7.23
CA GLY A 118 16.02 9.81 5.81
C GLY A 118 15.26 10.97 5.17
N GLU A 119 15.89 11.66 4.21
CA GLU A 119 15.21 12.67 3.37
C GLU A 119 14.91 12.11 1.98
N GLY A 120 13.62 11.98 1.66
CA GLY A 120 13.15 11.75 0.30
C GLY A 120 12.85 13.06 -0.43
N ARG A 121 12.61 13.00 -1.74
CA ARG A 121 12.27 14.20 -2.55
C ARG A 121 11.05 14.96 -1.98
N ARG A 122 10.00 14.22 -1.61
CA ARG A 122 8.70 14.75 -1.16
C ARG A 122 8.34 14.36 0.28
N CYS A 123 9.11 13.48 0.92
CA CYS A 123 8.81 12.88 2.21
C CYS A 123 10.03 12.90 3.14
N TRP A 124 9.76 12.63 4.42
CA TRP A 124 10.74 12.16 5.39
C TRP A 124 10.53 10.67 5.62
N THR A 125 11.61 9.90 5.80
CA THR A 125 11.55 8.44 5.91
C THR A 125 12.02 7.99 7.28
N LEU A 126 11.11 7.39 8.05
CA LEU A 126 11.43 6.72 9.31
C LEU A 126 11.72 5.25 9.05
N GLU A 127 12.96 4.83 9.26
CA GLU A 127 13.34 3.42 9.19
C GLU A 127 13.23 2.75 10.55
N TYR A 128 12.40 1.70 10.65
CA TYR A 128 12.31 0.91 11.88
C TYR A 128 13.46 -0.10 11.98
N ALA A 129 13.68 -0.62 13.19
CA ALA A 129 14.63 -1.70 13.43
C ALA A 129 14.30 -2.93 12.56
N ASP A 130 15.33 -3.73 12.24
CA ASP A 130 15.20 -4.81 11.24
C ASP A 130 14.12 -5.84 11.61
N GLY A 131 13.93 -6.13 12.91
CA GLY A 131 12.85 -7.01 13.38
C GLY A 131 11.42 -6.46 13.16
N ALA A 132 11.26 -5.14 13.01
CA ALA A 132 9.97 -4.54 12.71
C ALA A 132 9.60 -4.70 11.23
N GLN A 133 10.58 -4.68 10.32
CA GLN A 133 10.39 -4.79 8.86
C GLN A 133 9.49 -3.70 8.25
N PHE A 134 9.60 -2.46 8.70
CA PHE A 134 8.87 -1.33 8.13
C PHE A 134 9.79 -0.14 7.88
N HIS A 135 9.54 0.59 6.81
CA HIS A 135 9.83 2.03 6.77
C HIS A 135 8.53 2.79 6.57
N MET A 136 8.51 4.03 7.05
CA MET A 136 7.36 4.91 6.94
C MET A 136 7.77 6.22 6.28
N ASP A 137 7.23 6.45 5.09
CA ASP A 137 7.41 7.68 4.33
C ASP A 137 6.31 8.67 4.72
N ILE A 138 6.68 9.84 5.23
CA ILE A 138 5.75 10.87 5.68
C ILE A 138 5.86 12.09 4.77
N VAL A 139 4.83 12.31 3.95
CA VAL A 139 4.71 13.47 3.07
C VAL A 139 4.12 14.66 3.86
N PRO A 140 4.85 15.78 4.01
CA PRO A 140 4.27 17.01 4.54
C PRO A 140 3.27 17.59 3.54
N ALA A 141 2.08 17.93 4.02
CA ALA A 141 0.99 18.39 3.18
C ALA A 141 0.13 19.49 3.82
N LEU A 142 -0.53 20.27 2.96
CA LEU A 142 -1.54 21.26 3.32
C LEU A 142 -2.83 21.01 2.53
N PRO A 143 -4.02 21.40 3.04
CA PRO A 143 -5.26 21.32 2.28
C PRO A 143 -5.17 22.15 0.99
N ASN A 144 -5.67 21.61 -0.12
CA ASN A 144 -5.74 22.30 -1.41
C ASN A 144 -7.08 22.09 -2.13
N GLY A 145 -8.10 21.59 -1.42
CA GLY A 145 -9.34 21.13 -2.05
C GLY A 145 -10.15 22.22 -2.76
N ALA A 146 -10.29 23.40 -2.15
CA ALA A 146 -11.01 24.51 -2.75
C ALA A 146 -10.32 25.02 -4.04
N SER A 147 -9.00 25.20 -4.01
CA SER A 147 -8.22 25.63 -5.17
C SER A 147 -8.23 24.59 -6.28
N THR A 148 -8.10 23.29 -5.95
CA THR A 148 -8.19 22.22 -6.94
C THR A 148 -9.58 22.18 -7.59
N ARG A 149 -10.66 22.32 -6.80
CA ARG A 149 -12.03 22.36 -7.34
C ARG A 149 -12.20 23.48 -8.36
N LEU A 150 -11.86 24.71 -7.98
CA LEU A 150 -11.97 25.87 -8.87
C LEU A 150 -11.16 25.66 -10.16
N LEU A 151 -9.94 25.13 -10.04
CA LEU A 151 -9.08 24.85 -11.20
C LEU A 151 -9.72 23.82 -12.15
N LEU A 152 -10.23 22.70 -11.62
CA LEU A 152 -10.84 21.66 -12.44
C LEU A 152 -12.13 22.16 -13.12
N GLU A 153 -13.01 22.82 -12.36
CA GLU A 153 -14.26 23.39 -12.88
C GLU A 153 -14.00 24.45 -13.95
N SER A 154 -12.98 25.30 -13.78
CA SER A 154 -12.59 26.31 -14.80
C SER A 154 -12.16 25.71 -16.13
N ARG A 155 -11.77 24.43 -16.14
CA ARG A 155 -11.38 23.68 -17.35
C ARG A 155 -12.46 22.70 -17.82
N GLY A 156 -13.66 22.75 -17.23
CA GLY A 156 -14.74 21.81 -17.54
C GLY A 156 -14.43 20.35 -17.16
N LEU A 157 -13.52 20.13 -16.21
CA LEU A 157 -13.12 18.81 -15.73
C LEU A 157 -13.92 18.39 -14.49
N ASP A 158 -14.05 17.08 -14.30
CA ASP A 158 -14.72 16.51 -13.13
C ASP A 158 -13.97 16.83 -11.83
N ALA A 159 -14.67 17.47 -10.90
CA ALA A 159 -14.16 17.88 -9.59
C ALA A 159 -14.73 17.04 -8.43
N GLN A 160 -15.34 15.88 -8.68
CA GLN A 160 -15.99 15.04 -7.66
C GLN A 160 -15.07 14.74 -6.46
N TRP A 161 -13.77 14.51 -6.71
CA TRP A 161 -12.79 14.14 -5.69
C TRP A 161 -11.96 15.33 -5.18
N ALA A 162 -12.19 16.54 -5.70
CA ALA A 162 -11.34 17.70 -5.42
C ALA A 162 -11.32 18.08 -3.93
N GLY A 163 -12.39 17.78 -3.17
CA GLY A 163 -12.51 18.15 -1.77
C GLY A 163 -11.42 17.60 -0.84
N THR A 164 -10.75 16.51 -1.24
CA THR A 164 -9.66 15.90 -0.46
C THR A 164 -8.26 16.17 -1.03
N ALA A 165 -8.15 17.07 -2.01
CA ALA A 165 -6.87 17.39 -2.62
C ALA A 165 -5.96 18.13 -1.62
N ILE A 166 -4.67 17.86 -1.75
CA ILE A 166 -3.61 18.41 -0.92
C ILE A 166 -2.52 19.05 -1.78
N ALA A 167 -1.80 20.00 -1.20
CA ALA A 167 -0.52 20.48 -1.70
C ALA A 167 0.60 19.76 -0.93
N ILE A 168 1.65 19.36 -1.62
CA ILE A 168 2.78 18.61 -1.04
C ILE A 168 4.10 19.34 -1.28
N THR A 169 5.09 19.06 -0.45
CA THR A 169 6.46 19.58 -0.65
C THR A 169 7.21 18.79 -1.71
N ASP A 170 8.11 19.46 -2.45
CA ASP A 170 9.07 18.81 -3.35
C ASP A 170 10.41 19.58 -3.30
N ASN A 171 11.45 18.96 -2.74
CA ASN A 171 12.76 19.61 -2.57
C ASN A 171 13.52 19.86 -3.88
N LYS A 172 12.99 19.38 -5.01
CA LYS A 172 13.49 19.70 -6.35
C LYS A 172 12.62 20.75 -7.07
N HIS A 173 11.59 21.29 -6.42
CA HIS A 173 10.76 22.35 -6.99
C HIS A 173 11.59 23.65 -7.11
N PRO A 174 11.54 24.36 -8.26
CA PRO A 174 12.32 25.60 -8.44
C PRO A 174 12.05 26.67 -7.38
N LEU A 175 10.83 26.72 -6.86
CA LEU A 175 10.38 27.66 -5.83
C LEU A 175 10.37 27.07 -4.41
N PHE A 176 11.09 25.98 -4.14
CA PHE A 176 11.05 25.28 -2.85
C PHE A 176 11.37 26.18 -1.64
N TYR A 177 12.30 27.12 -1.81
CA TYR A 177 12.72 28.08 -0.78
C TYR A 177 11.95 29.41 -0.81
N GLN A 178 11.05 29.62 -1.77
CA GLN A 178 10.36 30.89 -1.97
C GLN A 178 8.91 30.83 -1.47
N PRO A 179 8.36 31.92 -0.92
CA PRO A 179 6.93 32.02 -0.66
C PRO A 179 6.16 31.98 -1.98
N THR A 180 5.30 30.97 -2.16
CA THR A 180 4.48 30.80 -3.36
C THR A 180 3.25 29.97 -3.04
N THR A 181 2.18 30.12 -3.81
CA THR A 181 0.99 29.25 -3.77
C THR A 181 1.04 28.13 -4.82
N GLU A 182 2.05 28.17 -5.70
CA GLU A 182 2.33 27.18 -6.75
C GLU A 182 3.09 25.99 -6.17
N TRP A 183 2.36 25.14 -5.47
CA TRP A 183 2.89 23.91 -4.89
C TRP A 183 2.48 22.71 -5.76
N PRO A 184 3.31 21.65 -5.80
CA PRO A 184 2.89 20.37 -6.33
C PRO A 184 1.57 19.91 -5.70
N ARG A 185 0.65 19.44 -6.54
CA ARG A 185 -0.68 18.95 -6.12
C ARG A 185 -0.66 17.44 -6.00
N SER A 186 -1.50 16.90 -5.11
CA SER A 186 -1.78 15.47 -5.01
C SER A 186 -3.18 15.24 -4.42
N ASN A 187 -3.72 14.04 -4.55
CA ASN A 187 -5.03 13.71 -3.99
C ASN A 187 -5.14 12.22 -3.58
N PRO A 188 -4.33 11.74 -2.61
CA PRO A 188 -4.28 10.32 -2.25
C PRO A 188 -5.60 9.81 -1.65
N LYS A 189 -6.34 10.65 -0.91
CA LYS A 189 -7.67 10.31 -0.40
C LYS A 189 -8.68 10.18 -1.54
N GLY A 190 -8.69 11.12 -2.49
CA GLY A 190 -9.55 11.08 -3.67
C GLY A 190 -9.25 9.90 -4.58
N TYR A 191 -7.97 9.62 -4.84
CA TYR A 191 -7.53 8.45 -5.60
C TYR A 191 -8.02 7.14 -4.96
N ALA A 192 -7.90 7.00 -3.63
CA ALA A 192 -8.40 5.82 -2.93
C ALA A 192 -9.93 5.69 -2.99
N ASN A 193 -10.67 6.80 -2.95
CA ASN A 193 -12.13 6.78 -3.10
C ASN A 193 -12.53 6.37 -4.52
N TRP A 194 -11.87 6.91 -5.54
CA TRP A 194 -12.04 6.45 -6.92
C TRP A 194 -11.74 4.96 -7.06
N PHE A 195 -10.61 4.49 -6.53
CA PHE A 195 -10.24 3.07 -6.62
C PHE A 195 -11.28 2.17 -5.94
N ARG A 196 -11.81 2.58 -4.77
CA ARG A 196 -12.91 1.86 -4.10
C ARG A 196 -14.18 1.82 -4.94
N SER A 197 -14.50 2.90 -5.65
CA SER A 197 -15.66 2.93 -6.54
C SER A 197 -15.58 1.87 -7.66
N ARG A 198 -14.37 1.59 -8.17
CA ARG A 198 -14.13 0.56 -9.21
C ARG A 198 -14.43 -0.87 -8.73
N MET A 199 -14.40 -1.11 -7.42
CA MET A 199 -14.61 -2.43 -6.83
C MET A 199 -15.85 -2.52 -5.92
N ALA A 200 -16.70 -1.50 -5.88
CA ALA A 200 -17.79 -1.38 -4.90
C ALA A 200 -18.76 -2.58 -4.92
N VAL A 201 -19.14 -3.04 -6.11
CA VAL A 201 -20.07 -4.18 -6.28
C VAL A 201 -19.43 -5.48 -5.78
N ALA A 202 -18.21 -5.78 -6.23
CA ALA A 202 -17.47 -6.97 -5.83
C ALA A 202 -17.17 -6.97 -4.32
N PHE A 203 -16.83 -5.80 -3.77
CA PHE A 203 -16.62 -5.60 -2.34
C PHE A 203 -17.88 -5.91 -1.53
N ALA A 204 -19.02 -5.32 -1.88
CA ALA A 204 -20.28 -5.55 -1.17
C ALA A 204 -20.71 -7.03 -1.21
N ARG A 205 -20.58 -7.68 -2.37
CA ARG A 205 -20.83 -9.12 -2.53
C ARG A 205 -19.92 -9.97 -1.63
N LYS A 206 -18.61 -9.69 -1.63
CA LYS A 206 -17.64 -10.44 -0.82
C LYS A 206 -17.84 -10.21 0.68
N ARG A 207 -18.13 -8.98 1.10
CA ARG A 207 -18.44 -8.65 2.50
C ARG A 207 -19.68 -9.41 3.00
N ARG A 208 -20.72 -9.53 2.16
CA ARG A 208 -21.91 -10.34 2.47
C ARG A 208 -21.59 -11.82 2.62
N LYS A 209 -20.84 -12.41 1.68
CA LYS A 209 -20.40 -13.82 1.77
C LYS A 209 -19.59 -14.10 3.04
N LEU A 210 -18.71 -13.19 3.43
CA LEU A 210 -17.94 -13.31 4.68
C LEU A 210 -18.82 -13.22 5.92
N ALA A 211 -19.81 -12.32 5.92
CA ALA A 211 -20.77 -12.20 7.01
C ALA A 211 -21.62 -13.47 7.17
N GLU A 212 -22.13 -14.02 6.06
CA GLU A 212 -22.86 -15.28 6.03
C GLU A 212 -22.01 -16.45 6.58
N ALA A 213 -20.77 -16.58 6.11
CA ALA A 213 -19.84 -17.62 6.57
C ALA A 213 -19.48 -17.48 8.06
N ALA A 214 -19.42 -16.25 8.57
CA ALA A 214 -19.16 -15.96 9.97
C ALA A 214 -20.41 -15.98 10.86
N GLN A 215 -21.60 -16.21 10.29
CA GLN A 215 -22.90 -16.06 10.97
C GLN A 215 -23.03 -14.71 11.71
N ALA A 216 -22.55 -13.64 11.07
CA ALA A 216 -22.48 -12.29 11.63
C ALA A 216 -23.20 -11.28 10.74
N SER A 217 -23.41 -10.07 11.24
CA SER A 217 -23.96 -8.96 10.44
C SER A 217 -22.91 -8.42 9.47
N VAL A 218 -23.37 -7.89 8.33
CA VAL A 218 -22.47 -7.33 7.30
C VAL A 218 -21.66 -6.16 7.86
N GLU A 219 -22.30 -5.35 8.71
CA GLU A 219 -21.73 -4.19 9.39
C GLU A 219 -20.57 -4.58 10.31
N SER A 220 -20.63 -5.77 10.94
CA SER A 220 -19.58 -6.27 11.84
C SER A 220 -18.29 -6.69 11.14
N ILE A 221 -18.34 -6.96 9.82
CA ILE A 221 -17.16 -7.36 9.06
C ILE A 221 -16.28 -6.13 8.82
N PRO A 222 -15.05 -6.08 9.36
CA PRO A 222 -14.15 -4.96 9.13
C PRO A 222 -13.74 -4.86 7.66
N GLU A 223 -13.74 -3.65 7.10
CA GLU A 223 -13.47 -3.43 5.67
C GLU A 223 -12.10 -3.95 5.24
N TYR A 224 -11.07 -3.81 6.09
CA TYR A 224 -9.72 -4.29 5.79
C TYR A 224 -9.61 -5.80 5.62
N ARG A 225 -10.60 -6.57 6.07
CA ARG A 225 -10.67 -8.03 5.87
C ARG A 225 -11.30 -8.42 4.52
N VAL A 226 -11.92 -7.47 3.83
CA VAL A 226 -12.59 -7.72 2.55
C VAL A 226 -11.63 -7.36 1.41
N VAL A 227 -10.97 -8.36 0.86
CA VAL A 227 -10.02 -8.19 -0.26
C VAL A 227 -10.68 -8.63 -1.57
N THR A 228 -10.88 -7.74 -2.53
CA THR A 228 -11.59 -8.00 -3.79
C THR A 228 -10.71 -8.69 -4.85
N PRO A 229 -11.32 -9.33 -5.88
CA PRO A 229 -10.57 -9.85 -7.02
C PRO A 229 -9.65 -8.83 -7.69
N LEU A 230 -10.09 -7.57 -7.83
CA LEU A 230 -9.24 -6.47 -8.33
C LEU A 230 -7.96 -6.30 -7.50
N GLN A 231 -8.11 -6.23 -6.18
CA GLN A 231 -6.97 -6.06 -5.27
C GLN A 231 -6.01 -7.25 -5.37
N GLN A 232 -6.54 -8.49 -5.38
CA GLN A 232 -5.75 -9.71 -5.47
C GLN A 232 -5.01 -9.82 -6.82
N ALA A 233 -5.68 -9.47 -7.93
CA ALA A 233 -5.06 -9.40 -9.26
C ALA A 233 -3.90 -8.39 -9.27
N ILE A 234 -4.10 -7.18 -8.73
CA ILE A 234 -3.04 -6.17 -8.65
C ILE A 234 -1.87 -6.65 -7.79
N MET A 235 -2.11 -7.34 -6.68
CA MET A 235 -1.05 -7.92 -5.84
C MET A 235 -0.19 -8.92 -6.62
N ILE A 236 -0.82 -9.82 -7.38
CA ILE A 236 -0.13 -10.80 -8.24
C ILE A 236 0.68 -10.08 -9.31
N LEU A 237 0.10 -9.09 -10.00
CA LEU A 237 0.76 -8.29 -11.03
C LEU A 237 1.96 -7.50 -10.47
N LYS A 238 1.84 -6.96 -9.26
CA LYS A 238 2.95 -6.28 -8.56
C LYS A 238 4.09 -7.24 -8.27
N ARG A 239 3.81 -8.43 -7.72
CA ARG A 239 4.86 -9.46 -7.51
C ARG A 239 5.51 -9.85 -8.83
N HIS A 240 4.71 -10.08 -9.88
CA HIS A 240 5.21 -10.40 -11.21
C HIS A 240 6.18 -9.34 -11.74
N ARG A 241 5.79 -8.08 -11.59
CA ARG A 241 6.58 -6.90 -11.94
C ARG A 241 7.87 -6.83 -11.11
N ASP A 242 7.78 -7.00 -9.80
CA ASP A 242 8.94 -6.86 -8.91
C ASP A 242 10.04 -7.88 -9.22
N GLN A 243 9.70 -9.15 -9.44
CA GLN A 243 10.66 -10.19 -9.83
C GLN A 243 11.28 -9.93 -11.21
N MET A 244 10.46 -9.54 -12.21
CA MET A 244 10.96 -9.29 -13.56
C MET A 244 12.00 -8.15 -13.62
N PHE A 245 11.91 -7.21 -12.69
CA PHE A 245 12.81 -6.05 -12.60
C PHE A 245 13.69 -6.08 -11.34
N ALA A 246 13.92 -7.24 -10.74
CA ALA A 246 14.80 -7.39 -9.57
C ALA A 246 16.20 -6.80 -9.84
N GLU A 247 16.73 -7.04 -11.05
CA GLU A 247 18.04 -6.57 -11.52
C GLU A 247 17.98 -5.25 -12.34
N ARG A 248 16.78 -4.72 -12.61
CA ARG A 248 16.54 -3.53 -13.46
C ARG A 248 15.60 -2.53 -12.78
N LYS A 249 15.93 -2.17 -11.54
CA LYS A 249 15.05 -1.39 -10.65
C LYS A 249 14.77 0.04 -11.15
N ASP A 250 15.63 0.60 -11.97
CA ASP A 250 15.59 1.97 -12.52
C ASP A 250 14.54 2.17 -13.63
N VAL A 251 14.27 1.12 -14.40
CA VAL A 251 13.23 1.09 -15.45
C VAL A 251 11.94 0.43 -14.99
N LYS A 252 11.91 -0.11 -13.77
CA LYS A 252 10.78 -0.82 -13.19
C LYS A 252 9.49 0.03 -13.30
N PRO A 253 8.43 -0.46 -13.98
CA PRO A 253 7.16 0.27 -14.10
C PRO A 253 6.63 0.61 -12.72
N ILE A 254 6.18 1.85 -12.46
CA ILE A 254 5.77 2.26 -11.11
C ILE A 254 4.40 1.70 -10.71
N SER A 255 4.20 1.44 -9.42
CA SER A 255 2.99 0.76 -8.92
C SER A 255 1.69 1.52 -9.19
N VAL A 256 1.74 2.87 -9.22
CA VAL A 256 0.55 3.69 -9.51
C VAL A 256 0.05 3.52 -10.94
N ILE A 257 0.96 3.35 -11.93
CA ILE A 257 0.59 3.05 -13.32
C ILE A 257 -0.12 1.69 -13.37
N LEU A 258 0.49 0.64 -12.80
CA LEU A 258 -0.11 -0.70 -12.78
C LEU A 258 -1.50 -0.68 -12.12
N THR A 259 -1.61 -0.04 -10.97
CA THR A 259 -2.86 0.00 -10.18
C THR A 259 -3.95 0.77 -10.91
N THR A 260 -3.61 1.93 -11.48
CA THR A 260 -4.58 2.80 -12.19
C THR A 260 -5.12 2.09 -13.42
N LEU A 261 -4.24 1.58 -14.28
CA LEU A 261 -4.65 0.90 -15.51
C LEU A 261 -5.42 -0.40 -15.22
N SER A 262 -5.04 -1.13 -14.17
CA SER A 262 -5.78 -2.33 -13.73
C SER A 262 -7.20 -1.97 -13.26
N ALA A 263 -7.35 -0.92 -12.46
CA ALA A 263 -8.66 -0.50 -11.95
C ALA A 263 -9.57 0.06 -13.05
N HIS A 264 -9.01 0.71 -14.08
CA HIS A 264 -9.77 1.10 -15.27
C HIS A 264 -10.24 -0.11 -16.08
N ALA A 265 -9.37 -1.10 -16.28
CA ALA A 265 -9.67 -2.28 -17.08
C ALA A 265 -10.56 -3.32 -16.39
N TYR A 266 -10.69 -3.25 -15.06
CA TYR A 266 -11.56 -4.13 -14.30
C TYR A 266 -13.04 -3.79 -14.53
N GLU A 267 -13.83 -4.80 -14.91
CA GLU A 267 -15.25 -4.66 -15.25
C GLU A 267 -16.18 -5.24 -14.16
N GLY A 268 -15.63 -5.66 -13.03
CA GLY A 268 -16.41 -6.20 -11.89
C GLY A 268 -16.39 -7.72 -11.80
N GLU A 269 -15.36 -8.36 -12.36
CA GLU A 269 -15.15 -9.80 -12.37
C GLU A 269 -15.15 -10.38 -10.95
N GLU A 270 -15.76 -11.55 -10.77
CA GLU A 270 -15.99 -12.13 -9.45
C GLU A 270 -14.83 -13.00 -8.94
N THR A 271 -13.97 -13.46 -9.84
CA THR A 271 -12.81 -14.33 -9.53
C THR A 271 -11.50 -13.66 -9.91
N ILE A 272 -10.40 -14.14 -9.33
CA ILE A 272 -9.07 -13.57 -9.51
C ILE A 272 -8.58 -13.81 -10.94
N GLY A 273 -8.77 -15.02 -11.47
CA GLY A 273 -8.41 -15.34 -12.84
C GLY A 273 -9.14 -14.46 -13.84
N GLN A 274 -10.46 -14.31 -13.70
CA GLN A 274 -11.26 -13.48 -14.60
C GLN A 274 -10.78 -12.03 -14.59
N ALA A 275 -10.55 -11.48 -13.39
CA ALA A 275 -10.00 -10.15 -13.21
C ALA A 275 -8.62 -10.02 -13.89
N LEU A 276 -7.69 -10.95 -13.65
CA LEU A 276 -6.35 -10.94 -14.26
C LEU A 276 -6.40 -10.97 -15.79
N VAL A 277 -7.20 -11.87 -16.36
CA VAL A 277 -7.32 -12.02 -17.81
C VAL A 277 -7.89 -10.76 -18.44
N SER A 278 -8.98 -10.23 -17.88
CA SER A 278 -9.63 -9.03 -18.37
C SER A 278 -8.73 -7.80 -18.26
N ILE A 279 -8.09 -7.62 -17.10
CA ILE A 279 -7.13 -6.53 -16.85
C ILE A 279 -5.97 -6.59 -17.85
N LEU A 280 -5.31 -7.75 -18.00
CA LEU A 280 -4.16 -7.89 -18.92
C LEU A 280 -4.57 -7.73 -20.38
N ALA A 281 -5.78 -8.15 -20.75
CA ALA A 281 -6.30 -7.94 -22.10
C ALA A 281 -6.51 -6.45 -22.39
N ASN A 282 -7.00 -5.66 -21.42
CA ASN A 282 -7.54 -4.33 -21.70
C ASN A 282 -6.73 -3.14 -21.15
N MET A 283 -5.84 -3.31 -20.17
CA MET A 283 -5.23 -2.19 -19.43
C MET A 283 -4.47 -1.17 -20.28
N HIS A 284 -3.81 -1.62 -21.35
CA HIS A 284 -3.11 -0.76 -22.29
C HIS A 284 -4.02 0.23 -23.05
N ARG A 285 -5.33 -0.02 -23.11
CA ARG A 285 -6.31 0.84 -23.78
C ARG A 285 -6.58 2.13 -23.01
N PHE A 286 -6.15 2.21 -21.76
CA PHE A 286 -6.29 3.38 -20.89
C PHE A 286 -4.99 4.21 -20.83
N ILE A 287 -4.13 4.05 -21.83
CA ILE A 287 -2.95 4.88 -22.05
C ILE A 287 -3.22 5.72 -23.29
N ASP A 288 -3.43 7.02 -23.09
CA ASP A 288 -3.62 7.97 -24.16
C ASP A 288 -2.29 8.41 -24.76
N PHE A 289 -2.32 8.94 -25.99
CA PHE A 289 -1.16 9.49 -26.67
C PHE A 289 -1.57 10.70 -27.50
N ASP A 290 -0.96 11.85 -27.26
CA ASP A 290 -1.28 13.11 -27.95
C ASP A 290 -0.43 13.35 -29.22
N GLY A 291 0.34 12.35 -29.65
CA GLY A 291 1.31 12.47 -30.73
C GLY A 291 2.75 12.69 -30.24
N VAL A 292 2.93 13.12 -28.99
CA VAL A 292 4.25 13.44 -28.41
C VAL A 292 4.48 12.69 -27.10
N ARG A 293 3.48 12.64 -26.20
CA ARG A 293 3.60 12.10 -24.85
C ARG A 293 2.48 11.10 -24.56
N SER A 294 2.81 10.09 -23.76
CA SER A 294 1.80 9.19 -23.20
C SER A 294 1.12 9.84 -22.00
N TYR A 295 -0.19 9.63 -21.87
CA TYR A 295 -1.00 10.15 -20.80
C TYR A 295 -1.72 9.04 -20.05
N ILE A 296 -1.56 9.04 -18.72
CA ILE A 296 -2.33 8.23 -17.79
C ILE A 296 -2.83 9.21 -16.72
N PRO A 297 -4.01 9.83 -16.91
CA PRO A 297 -4.50 10.86 -16.01
C PRO A 297 -4.79 10.29 -14.62
N ASN A 298 -4.47 11.03 -13.56
CA ASN A 298 -4.91 10.69 -12.21
C ASN A 298 -6.44 10.84 -12.13
N PRO A 299 -7.20 9.79 -11.80
CA PRO A 299 -8.67 9.85 -11.78
C PRO A 299 -9.27 10.80 -10.72
N SER A 300 -8.45 11.27 -9.77
CA SER A 300 -8.83 12.22 -8.73
C SER A 300 -8.28 13.63 -8.92
N ASP A 301 -7.43 13.81 -9.94
CA ASP A 301 -6.90 15.10 -10.41
C ASP A 301 -6.48 14.92 -11.89
N PRO A 302 -7.41 15.02 -12.86
CA PRO A 302 -7.14 14.69 -14.26
C PRO A 302 -6.03 15.51 -14.94
N LEU A 303 -5.55 16.57 -14.29
CA LEU A 303 -4.43 17.38 -14.75
C LEU A 303 -3.06 16.79 -14.35
N GLU A 304 -3.00 15.83 -13.43
CA GLU A 304 -1.79 15.06 -13.11
C GLU A 304 -1.67 13.86 -14.06
N ASN A 305 -0.50 13.68 -14.67
CA ASN A 305 -0.19 12.56 -15.56
C ASN A 305 0.79 11.60 -14.87
N PHE A 306 0.39 10.35 -14.63
CA PHE A 306 1.27 9.33 -14.05
C PHE A 306 2.35 8.80 -15.00
N ALA A 307 2.22 9.05 -16.30
CA ALA A 307 3.21 8.73 -17.33
C ALA A 307 4.11 9.93 -17.68
N ASP A 308 4.10 11.01 -16.88
CA ASP A 308 4.87 12.25 -17.12
C ASP A 308 6.34 12.00 -17.48
N LYS A 309 6.99 11.06 -16.79
CA LYS A 309 8.41 10.72 -16.99
C LYS A 309 8.70 9.88 -18.23
N TRP A 310 7.71 9.31 -18.90
CA TRP A 310 7.96 8.44 -20.06
C TRP A 310 8.51 9.19 -21.28
N ALA A 311 8.24 10.50 -21.38
CA ALA A 311 8.81 11.33 -22.45
C ALA A 311 10.32 11.53 -22.26
N ASP A 312 10.75 11.80 -21.02
CA ASP A 312 12.16 11.98 -20.67
C ASP A 312 12.92 10.66 -20.54
N HIS A 313 12.19 9.56 -20.28
CA HIS A 313 12.70 8.21 -20.04
C HIS A 313 11.90 7.17 -20.85
N PRO A 314 12.06 7.14 -22.19
CA PRO A 314 11.30 6.25 -23.06
C PRO A 314 11.53 4.75 -22.75
N GLU A 315 12.67 4.40 -22.18
CA GLU A 315 12.99 3.05 -21.71
C GLU A 315 12.01 2.55 -20.63
N ARG A 316 11.45 3.44 -19.80
CA ARG A 316 10.44 3.07 -18.79
C ARG A 316 9.11 2.69 -19.42
N ARG A 317 8.74 3.36 -20.52
CA ARG A 317 7.56 2.99 -21.30
C ARG A 317 7.79 1.64 -21.97
N ALA A 318 8.95 1.44 -22.59
CA ALA A 318 9.30 0.16 -23.20
C ALA A 318 9.27 -0.98 -22.18
N ALA A 319 9.83 -0.78 -20.98
CA ALA A 319 9.79 -1.73 -19.88
C ALA A 319 8.36 -2.08 -19.42
N PHE A 320 7.43 -1.11 -19.41
CA PHE A 320 6.03 -1.39 -19.10
C PHE A 320 5.40 -2.34 -20.12
N PHE A 321 5.59 -2.11 -21.42
CA PHE A 321 5.05 -2.99 -22.46
C PHE A 321 5.76 -4.34 -22.51
N GLU A 322 7.07 -4.38 -22.27
CA GLU A 322 7.84 -5.63 -22.10
C GLU A 322 7.22 -6.50 -20.99
N TRP A 323 6.93 -5.89 -19.85
CA TRP A 323 6.27 -6.54 -18.72
C TRP A 323 4.84 -6.98 -19.03
N LEU A 324 4.05 -6.13 -19.68
CA LEU A 324 2.67 -6.46 -20.03
C LEU A 324 2.61 -7.71 -20.91
N GLU A 325 3.49 -7.79 -21.93
CA GLU A 325 3.56 -8.96 -22.81
C GLU A 325 4.05 -10.22 -22.08
N ALA A 326 4.98 -10.08 -21.13
CA ALA A 326 5.39 -11.20 -20.28
C ALA A 326 4.24 -11.70 -19.40
N ALA A 327 3.54 -10.79 -18.71
CA ALA A 327 2.41 -11.14 -17.86
C ALA A 327 1.26 -11.77 -18.67
N ARG A 328 0.99 -11.26 -19.88
CA ARG A 328 0.01 -11.86 -20.81
C ARG A 328 0.37 -13.30 -21.15
N ARG A 329 1.61 -13.56 -21.59
CA ARG A 329 2.05 -14.92 -21.93
C ARG A 329 1.89 -15.86 -20.74
N ASP A 330 2.40 -15.48 -19.57
CA ASP A 330 2.44 -16.34 -18.40
C ASP A 330 1.02 -16.61 -17.88
N PHE A 331 0.20 -15.57 -17.68
CA PHE A 331 -1.14 -15.74 -17.08
C PHE A 331 -2.21 -16.22 -18.06
N PHE A 332 -2.12 -15.91 -19.36
CA PHE A 332 -3.05 -16.48 -20.33
C PHE A 332 -2.80 -17.96 -20.56
N TYR A 333 -1.53 -18.39 -20.54
CA TYR A 333 -1.21 -19.83 -20.56
C TYR A 333 -1.71 -20.50 -19.28
N ALA A 334 -1.36 -19.96 -18.11
CA ALA A 334 -1.80 -20.48 -16.81
C ALA A 334 -3.33 -20.63 -16.72
N ALA A 335 -4.08 -19.67 -17.26
CA ALA A 335 -5.54 -19.69 -17.26
C ALA A 335 -6.15 -20.87 -18.03
N GLN A 336 -5.46 -21.37 -19.06
CA GLN A 336 -5.99 -22.38 -19.98
C GLN A 336 -5.59 -23.82 -19.63
N VAL A 337 -4.55 -24.00 -18.83
CA VAL A 337 -4.06 -25.33 -18.46
C VAL A 337 -4.74 -25.84 -17.18
N THR A 338 -4.89 -27.16 -17.07
CA THR A 338 -5.46 -27.83 -15.88
C THR A 338 -4.37 -28.43 -14.97
N SER A 339 -3.17 -28.68 -15.51
CA SER A 339 -2.07 -29.19 -14.69
C SER A 339 -1.50 -28.10 -13.79
N ARG A 340 -1.64 -28.28 -12.48
CA ARG A 340 -1.03 -27.40 -11.47
C ARG A 340 0.48 -27.24 -11.65
N GLN A 341 1.17 -28.28 -12.12
CA GLN A 341 2.60 -28.21 -12.40
C GLN A 341 2.86 -27.27 -13.59
N MET A 342 2.12 -27.42 -14.69
CA MET A 342 2.26 -26.51 -15.85
C MET A 342 1.90 -25.06 -15.49
N ILE A 343 0.86 -24.85 -14.67
CA ILE A 343 0.53 -23.52 -14.13
C ILE A 343 1.73 -22.95 -13.38
N THR A 344 2.27 -23.71 -12.43
CA THR A 344 3.42 -23.29 -11.61
C THR A 344 4.62 -22.95 -12.48
N ASP A 345 4.99 -23.82 -13.41
CA ASP A 345 6.17 -23.63 -14.27
C ASP A 345 6.04 -22.40 -15.18
N SER A 346 4.82 -22.06 -15.60
CA SER A 346 4.58 -20.88 -16.43
C SER A 346 4.78 -19.55 -15.68
N VAL A 347 4.41 -19.47 -14.40
CA VAL A 347 4.49 -18.22 -13.62
C VAL A 347 5.72 -18.13 -12.72
N ALA A 348 6.32 -19.26 -12.33
CA ALA A 348 7.45 -19.34 -11.42
C ALA A 348 8.64 -18.43 -11.79
N PRO A 349 9.03 -18.27 -13.08
CA PRO A 349 10.15 -17.41 -13.45
C PRO A 349 9.98 -15.94 -13.05
N ARG A 350 8.73 -15.46 -12.95
CA ARG A 350 8.40 -14.07 -12.65
C ARG A 350 7.58 -13.89 -11.38
N ILE A 351 7.15 -14.96 -10.72
CA ILE A 351 6.56 -14.89 -9.38
C ILE A 351 7.56 -15.26 -8.28
N GLY A 352 8.63 -15.97 -8.66
CA GLY A 352 9.59 -16.58 -7.74
C GLY A 352 9.22 -18.03 -7.48
N ARG A 353 10.16 -18.95 -7.77
CA ARG A 353 9.91 -20.41 -7.73
C ARG A 353 9.35 -20.89 -6.39
N GLY A 354 9.96 -20.49 -5.27
CA GLY A 354 9.50 -20.92 -3.95
C GLY A 354 8.08 -20.44 -3.61
N LEU A 355 7.70 -19.23 -4.05
CA LEU A 355 6.34 -18.72 -3.87
C LEU A 355 5.33 -19.48 -4.75
N ALA A 356 5.69 -19.71 -6.01
CA ALA A 356 4.87 -20.44 -6.96
C ALA A 356 4.61 -21.89 -6.51
N GLU A 357 5.62 -22.56 -5.95
CA GLU A 357 5.51 -23.93 -5.42
C GLU A 357 4.65 -23.98 -4.15
N ARG A 358 4.80 -23.03 -3.22
CA ARG A 358 3.90 -22.94 -2.05
C ARG A 358 2.45 -22.73 -2.44
N ALA A 359 2.18 -21.89 -3.45
CA ALA A 359 0.83 -21.70 -3.99
C ALA A 359 0.27 -23.01 -4.59
N ARG A 360 1.09 -23.75 -5.35
CA ARG A 360 0.73 -25.06 -5.90
C ARG A 360 0.32 -26.04 -4.80
N ASP A 361 1.14 -26.15 -3.76
CA ASP A 361 0.95 -27.11 -2.68
C ASP A 361 -0.27 -26.74 -1.82
N ARG A 362 -0.50 -25.42 -1.61
CA ARG A 362 -1.71 -24.91 -0.95
C ARG A 362 -2.99 -25.18 -1.76
N ALA A 363 -2.91 -25.10 -3.09
CA ALA A 363 -4.03 -25.38 -3.99
C ALA A 363 -4.30 -26.89 -4.22
N ALA A 364 -3.46 -27.77 -3.65
CA ALA A 364 -3.66 -29.21 -3.74
C ALA A 364 -4.83 -29.65 -2.83
N PRO A 365 -5.63 -30.65 -3.25
CA PRO A 365 -6.64 -31.24 -2.38
C PRO A 365 -5.96 -31.81 -1.13
N LYS A 366 -6.45 -31.44 0.06
CA LYS A 366 -5.97 -32.08 1.30
C LYS A 366 -6.37 -33.55 1.27
N PRO A 367 -5.44 -34.50 1.54
CA PRO A 367 -5.79 -35.91 1.60
C PRO A 367 -6.81 -36.15 2.71
N ALA A 368 -7.80 -37.02 2.44
CA ALA A 368 -8.89 -37.35 3.37
C ALA A 368 -8.41 -37.89 4.74
N SER A 369 -7.16 -38.33 4.85
CA SER A 369 -6.54 -38.84 6.09
C SER A 369 -6.22 -37.77 7.13
N SER A 370 -6.35 -36.48 6.83
CA SER A 370 -6.16 -35.39 7.80
C SER A 370 -7.37 -35.18 8.75
N LEU A 371 -8.47 -35.91 8.58
CA LEU A 371 -9.67 -35.81 9.43
C LEU A 371 -9.66 -36.74 10.66
N LEU A 372 -8.58 -37.51 10.87
CA LEU A 372 -8.36 -38.30 12.09
C LEU A 372 -7.14 -37.78 12.85
N ARG A 373 -7.29 -36.63 13.49
CA ARG A 373 -6.55 -36.35 14.72
C ARG A 373 -7.56 -36.40 15.87
N PRO A 374 -7.33 -37.19 16.93
CA PRO A 374 -8.19 -37.13 18.10
C PRO A 374 -8.13 -35.71 18.66
N ALA A 375 -9.29 -35.18 19.03
CA ALA A 375 -9.39 -33.93 19.75
C ALA A 375 -8.62 -34.04 21.07
N THR A 376 -7.37 -33.58 21.09
CA THR A 376 -6.75 -33.19 22.35
C THR A 376 -7.48 -31.92 22.79
N ALA A 377 -8.35 -32.07 23.79
CA ALA A 377 -8.95 -30.96 24.49
C ALA A 377 -7.83 -29.99 24.90
N ALA A 378 -7.78 -28.82 24.26
CA ALA A 378 -6.98 -27.72 24.76
C ALA A 378 -7.68 -27.22 26.02
N SER A 379 -7.19 -27.62 27.18
CA SER A 379 -7.51 -26.94 28.41
C SER A 379 -7.02 -25.50 28.28
N ALA A 380 -7.92 -24.55 28.48
CA ALA A 380 -7.56 -23.16 28.70
C ALA A 380 -6.89 -23.07 30.08
N ALA A 381 -5.58 -23.33 30.14
CA ALA A 381 -4.76 -22.90 31.25
C ALA A 381 -4.15 -21.56 30.86
N ALA A 382 -4.74 -20.48 31.37
CA ALA A 382 -4.14 -19.16 31.35
C ALA A 382 -2.77 -19.24 32.05
N ALA A 383 -1.70 -19.02 31.29
CA ALA A 383 -0.38 -18.82 31.87
C ALA A 383 -0.37 -17.43 32.54
N ALA A 384 -0.61 -17.42 33.85
CA ALA A 384 -0.29 -16.28 34.70
C ALA A 384 1.25 -16.09 34.71
N PRO A 385 1.76 -14.84 34.71
CA PRO A 385 3.19 -14.59 34.78
C PRO A 385 3.73 -15.09 36.14
N THR A 386 4.71 -15.98 36.08
CA THR A 386 5.47 -16.46 37.23
C THR A 386 6.47 -15.40 37.67
N PHE A 387 6.21 -14.78 38.83
CA PHE A 387 7.21 -14.00 39.56
C PHE A 387 8.09 -14.95 40.39
N PRO A 388 9.42 -14.74 40.45
CA PRO A 388 10.28 -15.53 41.32
C PRO A 388 9.93 -15.28 42.80
N ALA A 389 9.57 -16.34 43.51
CA ALA A 389 9.33 -16.35 44.95
C ALA A 389 10.66 -16.31 45.70
N ALA A 390 11.24 -15.12 45.83
CA ALA A 390 12.28 -14.85 46.81
C ALA A 390 11.94 -13.55 47.53
N ALA A 391 11.77 -13.62 48.85
CA ALA A 391 11.53 -12.47 49.69
C ALA A 391 12.70 -11.48 49.58
N ARG A 392 12.46 -10.31 48.98
CA ARG A 392 13.42 -9.22 48.98
C ARG A 392 13.49 -8.63 50.40
N VAL A 393 14.57 -8.93 51.11
CA VAL A 393 14.93 -8.24 52.34
C VAL A 393 15.43 -6.82 51.97
N PRO A 394 14.87 -5.74 52.55
CA PRO A 394 15.37 -4.39 52.30
C PRO A 394 16.80 -4.22 52.81
N GLY A 395 17.72 -3.81 51.92
CA GLY A 395 19.05 -3.37 52.33
C GLY A 395 18.97 -2.04 53.09
N LYS A 396 19.72 -1.93 54.21
CA LYS A 396 19.80 -0.71 55.03
C LYS A 396 20.29 0.49 54.19
N PRO A 397 19.75 1.70 54.42
CA PRO A 397 20.21 2.90 53.75
C PRO A 397 21.62 3.29 54.21
N ALA A 398 22.53 3.48 53.27
CA ALA A 398 23.81 4.13 53.52
C ALA A 398 23.56 5.64 53.72
N GLY A 399 23.99 6.15 54.87
CA GLY A 399 23.70 7.49 55.34
C GLY A 399 24.35 8.60 54.52
N PHE A 400 23.66 9.73 54.50
CA PHE A 400 24.22 11.05 54.24
C PHE A 400 24.99 11.56 55.47
N GLY A 401 26.17 12.12 55.23
CA GLY A 401 27.03 12.85 56.17
C GLY A 401 28.44 12.80 55.58
N GLY A 402 29.08 13.88 55.13
CA GLY A 402 29.10 15.23 55.65
C GLY A 402 30.53 15.52 56.10
N ARG A 403 31.36 16.06 55.19
CA ARG A 403 32.39 17.07 55.40
C ARG A 403 32.93 17.52 54.05
#